data_AF-A0A934E0Q2-F1
#
_entry.id   AF-A0A934E0Q2-F1
#
_cell.length_a   1.000
_cell.length_b   1.000
_cell.length_c   1.000
_cell.angle_alpha   90.00
_cell.angle_beta   90.00
_cell.angle_gamma   90.00
#
_symmetry.space_group_name_H-M   'P 1'
#
loop_
_entity.id
_entity.type
_entity.pdbx_description
1 polymer ?
#
loop_
_entity_poly.entity_id
_entity_poly.type
_entity_poly.pdbx_seq_one_letter_code
_entity_poly.pdbx_strand_id
1 'polypeptide(L)'
;MIHGERLALDAEERLDRADKRLAELEPDAAEPLIDKAQDLLAHPDVGYYPERHMLNQRLLGARTRLPAARAEKKKRDLQKLVDEQKREVELALAELERAMSELNPSVPVREHVKGARKAMESLAEKIGDGRELEPQDAPYAAFAASARKRHDAAEPKVKHAAALATFLSGPCVSRSEGRESVAKARMAAGLEDRIDAWEDAQKKLVACTQDAQNQIALGGVGGQALVVAGAMTTPAAVLASCAKESGAVAAALEKDRKALAAKKAREEVLRKQREAAEERKAAAQARAKKKKK
;
A
#
# COMPACT_ATOMS: atom_id res chain seq x y z
N MET A 1 -53.92 -51.31 -29.35
CA MET A 1 -52.48 -51.66 -29.37
C MET A 1 -51.61 -50.49 -29.84
N ILE A 2 -51.90 -49.85 -30.98
CA ILE A 2 -51.06 -48.77 -31.55
C ILE A 2 -50.84 -47.56 -30.60
N HIS A 3 -51.84 -47.18 -29.80
CA HIS A 3 -51.71 -46.01 -28.92
C HIS A 3 -50.75 -46.25 -27.74
N GLY A 4 -50.87 -47.39 -27.05
CA GLY A 4 -50.01 -47.74 -25.90
C GLY A 4 -48.54 -47.93 -26.30
N GLU A 5 -48.28 -48.47 -27.49
CA GLU A 5 -46.93 -48.60 -28.04
C GLU A 5 -46.29 -47.23 -28.28
N ARG A 6 -47.02 -46.29 -28.90
CA ARG A 6 -46.52 -44.92 -29.10
C ARG A 6 -46.19 -44.22 -27.78
N LEU A 7 -47.07 -44.33 -26.78
CA LEU A 7 -46.82 -43.76 -25.45
C LEU A 7 -45.60 -44.39 -24.76
N ALA A 8 -45.39 -45.71 -24.93
CA ALA A 8 -44.22 -46.40 -24.40
C ALA A 8 -42.92 -45.97 -25.07
N LEU A 9 -42.90 -45.83 -26.40
CA LEU A 9 -41.75 -45.32 -27.16
C LEU A 9 -41.43 -43.86 -26.78
N ASP A 10 -42.46 -43.01 -26.62
CA ASP A 10 -42.28 -41.64 -26.15
C ASP A 10 -41.67 -41.63 -24.73
N ALA A 11 -42.12 -42.51 -23.83
CA ALA A 11 -41.57 -42.64 -22.48
C ALA A 11 -40.11 -43.12 -22.50
N GLU A 12 -39.78 -44.09 -23.35
CA GLU A 12 -38.42 -44.58 -23.55
C GLU A 12 -37.49 -43.45 -24.02
N GLU A 13 -37.89 -42.66 -25.02
CA GLU A 13 -37.12 -41.52 -25.50
C GLU A 13 -36.86 -40.48 -24.39
N ARG A 14 -37.86 -40.23 -23.52
CA ARG A 14 -37.67 -39.36 -22.35
C ARG A 14 -36.66 -39.94 -21.37
N LEU A 15 -36.72 -41.24 -21.09
CA LEU A 15 -35.79 -41.92 -20.19
C LEU A 15 -34.36 -41.94 -20.75
N ASP A 16 -34.17 -42.16 -22.05
CA ASP A 16 -32.86 -42.08 -22.70
C ASP A 16 -32.24 -40.68 -22.57
N ARG A 17 -33.04 -39.65 -22.82
CA ARG A 17 -32.61 -38.25 -22.63
C ARG A 17 -32.33 -37.94 -21.17
N ALA A 18 -33.16 -38.42 -20.24
CA ALA A 18 -32.93 -38.24 -18.81
C ALA A 18 -31.64 -38.92 -18.37
N ASP A 19 -31.38 -40.15 -18.82
CA ASP A 19 -30.18 -40.91 -18.53
C ASP A 19 -28.93 -40.18 -19.03
N LYS A 20 -28.98 -39.64 -20.25
CA LYS A 20 -27.92 -38.81 -20.81
C LYS A 20 -27.68 -37.55 -19.96
N ARG A 21 -28.74 -36.84 -19.56
CA ARG A 21 -28.64 -35.63 -18.71
C ARG A 21 -28.09 -35.95 -17.32
N LEU A 22 -28.50 -37.06 -16.72
CA LEU A 22 -27.92 -37.52 -15.45
C LEU A 22 -26.42 -37.84 -15.60
N ALA A 23 -26.01 -38.48 -16.70
CA ALA A 23 -24.61 -38.73 -17.00
C ALA A 23 -23.78 -37.45 -17.23
N GLU A 24 -24.42 -36.40 -17.78
CA GLU A 24 -23.83 -35.06 -17.95
C GLU A 24 -23.83 -34.21 -16.66
N LEU A 25 -24.34 -34.75 -15.54
CA LEU A 25 -24.56 -34.04 -14.27
C LEU A 25 -25.51 -32.84 -14.40
N GLU A 26 -26.59 -33.00 -15.18
CA GLU A 26 -27.66 -32.03 -15.37
C GLU A 26 -29.00 -32.51 -14.75
N PRO A 27 -29.08 -32.72 -13.42
CA PRO A 27 -30.26 -33.26 -12.75
C PRO A 27 -31.52 -32.38 -12.92
N ASP A 28 -31.36 -31.06 -13.01
CA ASP A 28 -32.48 -30.12 -13.19
C ASP A 28 -33.13 -30.26 -14.58
N ALA A 29 -32.36 -30.69 -15.58
CA ALA A 29 -32.87 -31.00 -16.91
C ALA A 29 -33.40 -32.44 -17.00
N ALA A 30 -32.87 -33.36 -16.19
CA ALA A 30 -33.30 -34.76 -16.15
C ALA A 30 -34.65 -34.93 -15.43
N GLU A 31 -34.87 -34.24 -14.31
CA GLU A 31 -36.10 -34.35 -13.50
C GLU A 31 -37.41 -34.18 -14.30
N PRO A 32 -37.61 -33.11 -15.10
CA PRO A 32 -38.84 -32.97 -15.87
C PRO A 32 -39.00 -34.03 -16.98
N LEU A 33 -37.93 -34.69 -17.41
CA LEU A 33 -38.00 -35.82 -18.36
C LEU A 33 -38.43 -37.10 -17.64
N ILE A 34 -37.92 -37.33 -16.43
CA ILE A 34 -38.30 -38.44 -15.56
C ILE A 34 -39.77 -38.34 -15.17
N ASP A 35 -40.25 -37.15 -14.81
CA ASP A 35 -41.65 -36.95 -14.43
C ASP A 35 -42.60 -37.15 -15.61
N LYS A 36 -42.25 -36.63 -16.80
CA LYS A 36 -43.02 -36.91 -18.03
C LYS A 36 -43.04 -38.40 -18.39
N ALA A 37 -41.92 -39.11 -18.21
CA ALA A 37 -41.88 -40.55 -18.43
C ALA A 37 -42.78 -41.30 -17.43
N GLN A 38 -42.83 -40.86 -16.17
CA GLN A 38 -43.76 -41.41 -15.19
C GLN A 38 -45.22 -41.21 -15.64
N ASP A 39 -45.58 -40.00 -16.06
CA ASP A 39 -46.95 -39.69 -16.49
C ASP A 39 -47.38 -40.55 -17.69
N LEU A 40 -46.49 -40.73 -18.67
CA LEU A 40 -46.74 -41.60 -19.83
C LEU A 40 -46.90 -43.06 -19.42
N LEU A 41 -46.03 -43.59 -18.56
CA LEU A 41 -46.07 -44.99 -18.09
C LEU A 41 -47.25 -45.29 -17.15
N ALA A 42 -47.84 -44.25 -16.55
CA ALA A 42 -49.05 -44.34 -15.75
C ALA A 42 -50.33 -44.50 -16.60
N HIS A 43 -50.27 -44.23 -17.90
CA HIS A 43 -51.44 -44.36 -18.78
C HIS A 43 -51.91 -45.83 -18.89
N PRO A 44 -53.22 -46.11 -18.75
CA PRO A 44 -53.73 -47.49 -18.76
C PRO A 44 -53.35 -48.31 -19.99
N ASP A 45 -53.36 -47.68 -21.18
CA ASP A 45 -53.05 -48.37 -22.45
C ASP A 45 -51.60 -48.85 -22.56
N VAL A 46 -50.67 -48.24 -21.81
CA VAL A 46 -49.28 -48.72 -21.71
C VAL A 46 -49.22 -50.05 -20.95
N GLY A 47 -50.26 -50.37 -20.17
CA GLY A 47 -50.39 -51.62 -19.42
C GLY A 47 -50.24 -52.89 -20.25
N TYR A 48 -50.57 -52.83 -21.54
CA TYR A 48 -50.49 -53.95 -22.48
C TYR A 48 -49.17 -53.99 -23.27
N TYR A 49 -48.26 -53.04 -23.05
CA TYR A 49 -46.96 -53.00 -23.74
C TYR A 49 -46.00 -54.06 -23.14
N PRO A 50 -45.43 -54.97 -23.96
CA PRO A 50 -44.64 -56.11 -23.47
C PRO A 50 -43.45 -55.71 -22.57
N GLU A 51 -42.80 -54.58 -22.84
CA GLU A 51 -41.60 -54.15 -22.12
C GLU A 51 -41.89 -53.13 -21.00
N ARG A 52 -43.16 -52.91 -20.65
CA ARG A 52 -43.57 -51.96 -19.60
C ARG A 52 -42.78 -52.14 -18.30
N HIS A 53 -42.53 -53.40 -17.93
CA HIS A 53 -41.77 -53.72 -16.72
C HIS A 53 -40.32 -53.17 -16.80
N MET A 54 -39.65 -53.32 -17.95
CA MET A 54 -38.29 -52.78 -18.14
C MET A 54 -38.29 -51.24 -18.08
N LEU A 55 -39.27 -50.59 -18.71
CA LEU A 55 -39.40 -49.12 -18.66
C LEU A 55 -39.65 -48.61 -17.23
N ASN A 56 -40.49 -49.29 -16.43
CA ASN A 56 -40.68 -48.96 -15.03
C ASN A 56 -39.42 -49.16 -14.18
N GLN A 57 -38.64 -50.22 -14.43
CA GLN A 57 -37.35 -50.43 -13.77
C GLN A 57 -36.35 -49.31 -14.12
N ARG A 58 -36.29 -48.90 -15.39
CA ARG A 58 -35.46 -47.76 -15.83
C ARG A 58 -35.89 -46.46 -15.17
N LEU A 59 -37.19 -46.18 -15.12
CA LEU A 59 -37.74 -45.00 -14.42
C LEU A 59 -37.34 -44.98 -12.94
N LEU A 60 -37.48 -46.10 -12.24
CA LEU A 60 -37.05 -46.23 -10.84
C LEU A 60 -35.54 -46.01 -10.69
N GLY A 61 -34.74 -46.57 -11.61
CA GLY A 61 -33.30 -46.37 -11.66
C GLY A 61 -32.91 -44.90 -11.87
N ALA A 62 -33.55 -44.20 -12.80
CA ALA A 62 -33.34 -42.76 -13.03
C ALA A 62 -33.70 -41.93 -11.79
N ARG A 63 -34.86 -42.22 -11.15
CA ARG A 63 -35.29 -41.57 -9.90
C ARG A 63 -34.32 -41.78 -8.75
N THR A 64 -33.79 -42.99 -8.63
CA THR A 64 -32.82 -43.34 -7.57
C THR A 64 -31.49 -42.63 -7.79
N ARG A 65 -31.07 -42.43 -9.05
CA ARG A 65 -29.84 -41.70 -9.41
C ARG A 65 -29.96 -40.19 -9.27
N LEU A 66 -31.16 -39.61 -9.37
CA LEU A 66 -31.36 -38.15 -9.37
C LEU A 66 -30.77 -37.44 -8.13
N PRO A 67 -30.98 -37.90 -6.88
CA PRO A 67 -30.35 -37.29 -5.70
C PRO A 67 -28.81 -37.37 -5.72
N ALA A 68 -28.25 -38.49 -6.19
CA ALA A 68 -26.81 -38.66 -6.31
C ALA A 68 -26.21 -37.71 -7.35
N ALA A 69 -26.85 -37.58 -8.52
CA ALA A 69 -26.45 -36.62 -9.56
C ALA A 69 -26.51 -35.16 -9.06
N ARG A 70 -27.51 -34.81 -8.24
CA ARG A 70 -27.59 -33.49 -7.58
C ARG A 70 -26.43 -33.26 -6.61
N ALA A 71 -26.10 -34.24 -5.77
CA ALA A 71 -24.99 -34.13 -4.84
C ALA A 71 -23.65 -34.01 -5.57
N GLU A 72 -23.46 -34.78 -6.65
CA GLU A 72 -22.25 -34.76 -7.46
C GLU A 72 -22.09 -33.44 -8.24
N LYS A 73 -23.18 -32.92 -8.83
CA LYS A 73 -23.20 -31.58 -9.44
C LYS A 73 -22.78 -30.52 -8.42
N LYS A 74 -23.41 -30.50 -7.24
CA LYS A 74 -23.07 -29.54 -6.17
C LYS A 74 -21.61 -29.62 -5.76
N LYS A 75 -21.07 -30.84 -5.62
CA LYS A 75 -19.64 -31.04 -5.30
C LYS A 75 -18.74 -30.50 -6.42
N ARG A 76 -19.07 -30.77 -7.68
CA ARG A 76 -18.31 -30.29 -8.84
C ARG A 76 -18.34 -28.76 -8.95
N ASP A 77 -19.50 -28.15 -8.70
CA ASP A 77 -19.66 -26.70 -8.73
C ASP A 77 -18.91 -26.03 -7.57
N LEU A 78 -18.97 -26.59 -6.35
CA LEU A 78 -18.16 -26.14 -5.23
C LEU A 78 -16.66 -26.23 -5.54
N GLN A 79 -16.20 -27.35 -6.11
CA GLN A 79 -14.79 -27.53 -6.47
C GLN A 79 -14.32 -26.46 -7.45
N LYS A 80 -15.14 -26.13 -8.47
CA LYS A 80 -14.82 -25.06 -9.43
C LYS A 80 -14.68 -23.70 -8.74
N LEU A 81 -15.60 -23.37 -7.83
CA LEU A 81 -15.53 -22.12 -7.06
C LEU A 81 -14.27 -22.07 -6.18
N VAL A 82 -13.94 -23.18 -5.53
CA VAL A 82 -12.72 -23.31 -4.72
C VAL A 82 -11.46 -23.16 -5.57
N ASP A 83 -11.39 -23.80 -6.73
CA ASP A 83 -10.21 -23.75 -7.60
C ASP A 83 -10.00 -22.35 -8.17
N GLU A 84 -11.07 -21.68 -8.60
CA GLU A 84 -11.00 -20.29 -9.06
C GLU A 84 -10.55 -19.36 -7.93
N GLN A 85 -11.13 -19.50 -6.73
CA GLN A 85 -10.75 -18.67 -5.59
C GLN A 85 -9.30 -18.91 -5.15
N LYS A 86 -8.83 -20.16 -5.17
CA LYS A 86 -7.43 -20.49 -4.88
C LYS A 86 -6.50 -19.76 -5.85
N ARG A 87 -6.82 -19.80 -7.15
CA ARG A 87 -6.03 -19.12 -8.18
C ARG A 87 -5.94 -17.61 -7.93
N GLU A 88 -7.04 -16.97 -7.59
CA GLU A 88 -7.07 -15.53 -7.29
C GLU A 88 -6.18 -15.17 -6.08
N VAL A 89 -6.24 -15.97 -5.01
CA VAL A 89 -5.40 -15.78 -3.82
C VAL A 89 -3.92 -16.09 -4.12
N GLU A 90 -3.63 -17.09 -4.95
CA GLU A 90 -2.26 -17.40 -5.40
C GLU A 90 -1.65 -16.26 -6.21
N LEU A 91 -2.41 -15.65 -7.12
CA LEU A 91 -1.97 -14.47 -7.87
C LEU A 91 -1.68 -13.29 -6.93
N ALA A 92 -2.57 -13.00 -5.98
CA ALA A 92 -2.36 -11.93 -4.99
C ALA A 92 -1.16 -12.22 -4.07
N LEU A 93 -0.92 -13.50 -3.70
CA LEU A 93 0.26 -13.92 -2.96
C LEU A 93 1.54 -13.68 -3.75
N ALA A 94 1.58 -14.05 -5.04
CA ALA A 94 2.73 -13.83 -5.90
C ALA A 94 3.03 -12.33 -6.07
N GLU A 95 1.98 -11.49 -6.17
CA GLU A 95 2.14 -10.04 -6.19
C GLU A 95 2.73 -9.49 -4.89
N LEU A 96 2.25 -9.98 -3.73
CA LEU A 96 2.81 -9.62 -2.42
C LEU A 96 4.27 -10.05 -2.31
N GLU A 97 4.61 -11.28 -2.68
CA GLU A 97 5.98 -11.79 -2.63
C GLU A 97 6.92 -10.95 -3.51
N ARG A 98 6.49 -10.59 -4.72
CA ARG A 98 7.23 -9.68 -5.60
C ARG A 98 7.42 -8.32 -4.93
N ALA A 99 6.35 -7.69 -4.45
CA ALA A 99 6.43 -6.37 -3.82
C ALA A 99 7.31 -6.38 -2.55
N MET A 100 7.30 -7.47 -1.79
CA MET A 100 8.16 -7.66 -0.63
C MET A 100 9.63 -7.88 -0.99
N SER A 101 9.92 -8.49 -2.16
CA SER A 101 11.29 -8.63 -2.65
C SER A 101 11.91 -7.30 -3.09
N GLU A 102 11.09 -6.37 -3.57
CA GLU A 102 11.49 -5.00 -3.90
C GLU A 102 11.67 -4.10 -2.65
N LEU A 103 11.09 -4.51 -1.52
CA LEU A 103 11.15 -3.77 -0.26
C LEU A 103 12.54 -3.92 0.38
N ASN A 104 13.50 -3.08 -0.03
CA ASN A 104 14.81 -3.03 0.61
C ASN A 104 14.71 -2.42 2.02
N PRO A 105 15.03 -3.16 3.09
CA PRO A 105 14.90 -2.66 4.46
C PRO A 105 15.91 -1.56 4.79
N SER A 106 17.07 -1.52 4.13
CA SER A 106 18.15 -0.55 4.42
C SER A 106 17.96 0.78 3.70
N VAL A 107 17.28 0.76 2.54
CA VAL A 107 17.01 1.94 1.70
C VAL A 107 15.58 1.86 1.16
N PRO A 108 14.56 2.00 2.03
CA PRO A 108 13.18 1.87 1.61
C PRO A 108 12.77 3.06 0.74
N VAL A 109 12.35 2.77 -0.49
CA VAL A 109 11.79 3.75 -1.42
C VAL A 109 10.27 3.83 -1.18
N ARG A 110 9.74 5.06 -1.12
CA ARG A 110 8.30 5.29 -0.87
C ARG A 110 7.39 4.52 -1.84
N GLU A 111 7.76 4.44 -3.11
CA GLU A 111 6.98 3.71 -4.13
C GLU A 111 6.93 2.20 -3.87
N HIS A 112 8.05 1.57 -3.49
CA HIS A 112 8.04 0.14 -3.14
C HIS A 112 7.21 -0.13 -1.87
N VAL A 113 7.28 0.76 -0.86
CA VAL A 113 6.42 0.67 0.33
C VAL A 113 4.93 0.73 -0.06
N LYS A 114 4.57 1.67 -0.94
CA LYS A 114 3.19 1.83 -1.43
C LYS A 114 2.74 0.60 -2.23
N GLY A 115 3.61 0.07 -3.09
CA GLY A 115 3.36 -1.17 -3.83
C GLY A 115 3.10 -2.36 -2.91
N ALA A 116 3.94 -2.54 -1.87
CA ALA A 116 3.76 -3.61 -0.89
C ALA A 116 2.45 -3.46 -0.08
N ARG A 117 2.07 -2.25 0.33
CA ARG A 117 0.77 -2.00 0.99
C ARG A 117 -0.40 -2.37 0.08
N LYS A 118 -0.38 -1.93 -1.18
CA LYS A 118 -1.43 -2.27 -2.14
C LYS A 118 -1.54 -3.78 -2.37
N ALA A 119 -0.41 -4.47 -2.49
CA ALA A 119 -0.40 -5.93 -2.64
C ALA A 119 -0.94 -6.65 -1.39
N MET A 120 -0.65 -6.14 -0.18
CA MET A 120 -1.27 -6.64 1.05
C MET A 120 -2.79 -6.45 1.08
N GLU A 121 -3.27 -5.25 0.73
CA GLU A 121 -4.70 -4.94 0.66
C GLU A 121 -5.42 -5.85 -0.34
N SER A 122 -4.84 -6.03 -1.53
CA SER A 122 -5.34 -6.95 -2.56
C SER A 122 -5.44 -8.39 -2.05
N LEU A 123 -4.39 -8.89 -1.37
CA LEU A 123 -4.41 -10.23 -0.79
C LEU A 123 -5.49 -10.37 0.31
N ALA A 124 -5.64 -9.35 1.17
CA ALA A 124 -6.66 -9.37 2.22
C ALA A 124 -8.08 -9.40 1.63
N GLU A 125 -8.32 -8.62 0.56
CA GLU A 125 -9.58 -8.62 -0.20
C GLU A 125 -9.87 -10.01 -0.79
N LYS A 126 -8.91 -10.60 -1.53
CA LYS A 126 -9.08 -11.94 -2.13
C LYS A 126 -9.26 -13.06 -1.10
N ILE A 127 -8.62 -12.98 0.06
CA ILE A 127 -8.90 -13.91 1.15
C ILE A 127 -10.32 -13.72 1.67
N GLY A 128 -10.78 -12.47 1.78
CA GLY A 128 -12.12 -12.10 2.22
C GLY A 128 -13.22 -12.63 1.30
N ASP A 129 -13.04 -12.52 -0.01
CA ASP A 129 -14.01 -12.99 -1.04
C ASP A 129 -14.31 -14.49 -0.91
N GLY A 130 -13.33 -15.29 -0.50
CA GLY A 130 -13.49 -16.73 -0.36
C GLY A 130 -13.99 -17.20 1.01
N ARG A 131 -14.34 -16.30 1.93
CA ARG A 131 -14.66 -16.65 3.32
C ARG A 131 -15.84 -17.63 3.46
N GLU A 132 -16.82 -17.56 2.57
CA GLU A 132 -17.98 -18.45 2.55
C GLU A 132 -17.64 -19.89 2.11
N LEU A 133 -16.50 -20.09 1.44
CA LEU A 133 -16.02 -21.41 1.01
C LEU A 133 -15.30 -22.17 2.14
N GLU A 134 -14.75 -21.47 3.13
CA GLU A 134 -14.00 -22.08 4.24
C GLU A 134 -14.78 -23.16 5.04
N PRO A 135 -16.06 -22.98 5.41
CA PRO A 135 -16.82 -24.04 6.08
C PRO A 135 -17.25 -25.17 5.12
N GLN A 136 -17.17 -24.96 3.81
CA GLN A 136 -17.60 -25.93 2.79
C GLN A 136 -16.44 -26.81 2.30
N ASP A 137 -15.21 -26.28 2.30
CA ASP A 137 -14.00 -26.99 1.87
C ASP A 137 -12.84 -26.79 2.86
N ALA A 138 -12.58 -27.80 3.69
CA ALA A 138 -11.51 -27.77 4.69
C ALA A 138 -10.10 -27.56 4.10
N PRO A 139 -9.73 -28.16 2.95
CA PRO A 139 -8.46 -27.87 2.27
C PRO A 139 -8.31 -26.39 1.91
N TYR A 140 -9.35 -25.75 1.38
CA TYR A 140 -9.36 -24.33 1.09
C TYR A 140 -9.21 -23.48 2.36
N ALA A 141 -9.92 -23.81 3.43
CA ALA A 141 -9.79 -23.11 4.71
C ALA A 141 -8.34 -23.11 5.24
N ALA A 142 -7.66 -24.26 5.15
CA ALA A 142 -6.25 -24.37 5.52
C ALA A 142 -5.33 -23.51 4.63
N PHE A 143 -5.61 -23.48 3.32
CA PHE A 143 -4.89 -22.62 2.37
C PHE A 143 -5.09 -21.13 2.68
N ALA A 144 -6.33 -20.69 2.87
CA ALA A 144 -6.67 -19.30 3.24
C ALA A 144 -6.02 -18.89 4.57
N ALA A 145 -6.00 -19.78 5.57
CA ALA A 145 -5.29 -19.55 6.82
C ALA A 145 -3.78 -19.37 6.65
N SER A 146 -3.16 -20.14 5.75
CA SER A 146 -1.74 -19.97 5.39
C SER A 146 -1.48 -18.62 4.71
N ALA A 147 -2.36 -18.21 3.80
CA ALA A 147 -2.28 -16.90 3.13
C ALA A 147 -2.39 -15.74 4.13
N ARG A 148 -3.33 -15.82 5.10
CA ARG A 148 -3.44 -14.86 6.22
C ARG A 148 -2.15 -14.75 7.03
N LYS A 149 -1.52 -15.88 7.38
CA LYS A 149 -0.22 -15.87 8.09
C LYS A 149 0.87 -15.14 7.29
N ARG A 150 0.91 -15.30 5.96
CA ARG A 150 1.87 -14.58 5.10
C ARG A 150 1.58 -13.08 5.08
N HIS A 151 0.31 -12.69 4.97
CA HIS A 151 -0.13 -11.30 5.09
C HIS A 151 0.31 -10.69 6.43
N ASP A 152 0.00 -11.36 7.54
CA ASP A 152 0.32 -10.87 8.89
C ASP A 152 1.83 -10.77 9.14
N ALA A 153 2.61 -11.68 8.53
CA ALA A 153 4.08 -11.63 8.59
C ALA A 153 4.68 -10.49 7.72
N ALA A 154 3.98 -10.06 6.68
CA ALA A 154 4.40 -8.94 5.83
C ALA A 154 4.10 -7.58 6.49
N GLU A 155 2.99 -7.46 7.22
CA GLU A 155 2.54 -6.21 7.84
C GLU A 155 3.61 -5.47 8.66
N PRO A 156 4.30 -6.09 9.65
CA PRO A 156 5.30 -5.38 10.43
C PRO A 156 6.49 -4.92 9.58
N LYS A 157 6.85 -5.66 8.53
CA LYS A 157 7.95 -5.31 7.61
C LYS A 157 7.57 -4.09 6.77
N VAL A 158 6.36 -4.06 6.24
CA VAL A 158 5.85 -2.91 5.46
C VAL A 158 5.68 -1.68 6.34
N LYS A 159 5.14 -1.83 7.55
CA LYS A 159 5.06 -0.73 8.54
C LYS A 159 6.44 -0.18 8.88
N HIS A 160 7.41 -1.07 9.12
CA HIS A 160 8.78 -0.68 9.42
C HIS A 160 9.45 0.06 8.25
N ALA A 161 9.38 -0.49 7.04
CA ALA A 161 9.92 0.15 5.84
C ALA A 161 9.26 1.51 5.57
N ALA A 162 7.95 1.65 5.82
CA ALA A 162 7.25 2.92 5.71
C ALA A 162 7.77 3.98 6.71
N ALA A 163 8.03 3.58 7.95
CA ALA A 163 8.58 4.48 8.97
C ALA A 163 9.99 4.95 8.60
N LEU A 164 10.84 4.03 8.11
CA LEU A 164 12.17 4.37 7.61
C LEU A 164 12.12 5.27 6.37
N ALA A 165 11.25 4.99 5.39
CA ALA A 165 11.08 5.83 4.21
C ALA A 165 10.63 7.25 4.59
N THR A 166 9.75 7.37 5.58
CA THR A 166 9.32 8.65 6.15
C THR A 166 10.50 9.39 6.78
N PHE A 167 11.30 8.70 7.60
CA PHE A 167 12.50 9.26 8.22
C PHE A 167 13.54 9.75 7.18
N LEU A 168 13.79 8.98 6.13
CA LEU A 168 14.70 9.36 5.05
C LEU A 168 14.21 10.60 4.29
N SER A 169 12.91 10.69 4.06
CA SER A 169 12.30 11.80 3.31
C SER A 169 12.04 13.08 4.11
N GLY A 170 12.11 13.04 5.44
CA GLY A 170 11.89 14.20 6.30
C GLY A 170 13.20 14.68 6.94
N PRO A 171 13.59 14.13 8.10
CA PRO A 171 14.82 14.51 8.80
C PRO A 171 16.09 14.51 7.93
N CYS A 172 16.32 13.48 7.12
CA CYS A 172 17.54 13.39 6.33
C CYS A 172 17.60 14.41 5.19
N VAL A 173 16.45 14.73 4.58
CA VAL A 173 16.33 15.82 3.59
C VAL A 173 16.61 17.16 4.25
N SER A 174 15.95 17.47 5.38
CA SER A 174 16.16 18.72 6.13
C SER A 174 17.61 18.90 6.56
N ARG A 175 18.29 17.81 6.96
CA ARG A 175 19.73 17.83 7.25
C ARG A 175 20.57 18.18 6.02
N SER A 176 20.28 17.56 4.88
CA SER A 176 21.00 17.80 3.63
C SER A 176 20.88 19.26 3.18
N GLU A 177 19.65 19.78 3.16
CA GLU A 177 19.36 21.17 2.81
C GLU A 177 20.00 22.15 3.81
N GLY A 178 19.93 21.84 5.11
CA GLY A 178 20.60 22.64 6.14
C GLY A 178 22.11 22.72 5.91
N ARG A 179 22.76 21.61 5.55
CA ARG A 179 24.20 21.58 5.21
C ARG A 179 24.54 22.37 3.95
N GLU A 180 23.66 22.37 2.96
CA GLU A 180 23.81 23.21 1.77
C GLU A 180 23.75 24.70 2.14
N SER A 181 22.80 25.10 2.99
CA SER A 181 22.69 26.49 3.47
C SER A 181 23.88 26.90 4.35
N VAL A 182 24.43 25.98 5.16
CA VAL A 182 25.72 26.19 5.85
C VAL A 182 26.85 26.47 4.86
N ALA A 183 26.94 25.71 3.76
CA ALA A 183 27.95 25.92 2.74
C ALA A 183 27.78 27.29 2.05
N LYS A 184 26.53 27.68 1.72
CA LYS A 184 26.21 29.01 1.17
C LYS A 184 26.63 30.13 2.12
N ALA A 185 26.32 30.03 3.41
CA ALA A 185 26.72 31.01 4.40
C ALA A 185 28.24 31.19 4.48
N ARG A 186 29.00 30.09 4.45
CA ARG A 186 30.48 30.13 4.45
C ARG A 186 31.07 30.81 3.23
N MET A 187 30.40 30.73 2.08
CA MET A 187 30.85 31.33 0.82
C MET A 187 30.34 32.76 0.60
N ALA A 188 29.34 33.21 1.38
CA ALA A 188 28.76 34.53 1.25
C ALA A 188 29.76 35.64 1.62
N ALA A 189 29.95 36.61 0.72
CA ALA A 189 30.87 37.73 0.91
C ALA A 189 30.29 38.82 1.85
N GLY A 190 28.99 39.10 1.73
CA GLY A 190 28.27 40.06 2.57
C GLY A 190 27.89 39.47 3.92
N LEU A 191 27.96 40.30 4.98
CA LEU A 191 27.48 39.89 6.31
C LEU A 191 25.97 39.66 6.34
N GLU A 192 25.19 40.45 5.60
CA GLU A 192 23.73 40.31 5.53
C GLU A 192 23.35 39.01 4.81
N ASP A 193 23.86 38.77 3.60
CA ASP A 193 23.63 37.50 2.87
C ASP A 193 24.08 36.26 3.68
N ARG A 194 25.20 36.40 4.41
CA ARG A 194 25.69 35.34 5.29
C ARG A 194 24.75 35.04 6.45
N ILE A 195 24.20 36.09 7.08
CA ILE A 195 23.21 35.97 8.15
C ILE A 195 21.96 35.28 7.62
N ASP A 196 21.44 35.68 6.47
CA ASP A 196 20.24 35.07 5.86
C ASP A 196 20.45 33.58 5.58
N ALA A 197 21.63 33.22 5.03
CA ALA A 197 21.98 31.82 4.80
C ALA A 197 22.16 31.01 6.10
N TRP A 198 22.69 31.63 7.16
CA TRP A 198 22.74 30.98 8.48
C TRP A 198 21.36 30.79 9.11
N GLU A 199 20.43 31.74 8.94
CA GLU A 199 19.06 31.62 9.43
C GLU A 199 18.31 30.47 8.74
N ASP A 200 18.44 30.36 7.42
CA ASP A 200 17.87 29.23 6.67
C ASP A 200 18.48 27.90 7.11
N ALA A 201 19.80 27.83 7.25
CA ALA A 201 20.49 26.66 7.78
C ALA A 201 19.98 26.27 9.17
N GLN A 202 19.81 27.25 10.07
CA GLN A 202 19.30 27.02 11.42
C GLN A 202 17.88 26.45 11.38
N LYS A 203 16.99 27.05 10.57
CA LYS A 203 15.61 26.60 10.42
C LYS A 203 15.54 25.14 9.96
N LYS A 204 16.31 24.78 8.93
CA LYS A 204 16.36 23.41 8.37
C LYS A 204 16.94 22.39 9.37
N LEU A 205 17.99 22.73 10.11
CA LEU A 205 18.60 21.83 11.09
C LEU A 205 17.75 21.66 12.37
N VAL A 206 17.03 22.71 12.79
CA VAL A 206 16.02 22.61 13.86
C VAL A 206 14.88 21.70 13.42
N ALA A 207 14.37 21.85 12.19
CA ALA A 207 13.36 20.95 11.62
C ALA A 207 13.86 19.50 11.59
N CYS A 208 15.10 19.25 11.13
CA CYS A 208 15.70 17.91 11.21
C CYS A 208 15.66 17.33 12.63
N THR A 209 16.01 18.14 13.64
CA THR A 209 16.05 17.71 15.04
C THR A 209 14.64 17.36 15.55
N GLN A 210 13.66 18.23 15.32
CA GLN A 210 12.27 18.04 15.74
C GLN A 210 11.63 16.84 15.03
N ASP A 211 11.76 16.76 13.71
CA ASP A 211 11.21 15.66 12.93
C ASP A 211 11.86 14.32 13.30
N ALA A 212 13.18 14.30 13.49
CA ALA A 212 13.88 13.07 13.88
C ALA A 212 13.41 12.60 15.26
N GLN A 213 13.29 13.52 16.22
CA GLN A 213 12.81 13.21 17.56
C GLN A 213 11.37 12.68 17.53
N ASN A 214 10.48 13.32 16.77
CA ASN A 214 9.09 12.88 16.62
C ASN A 214 9.00 11.48 15.99
N GLN A 215 9.75 11.23 14.92
CA GLN A 215 9.76 9.92 14.24
C GLN A 215 10.36 8.82 15.11
N ILE A 216 11.40 9.11 15.90
CA ILE A 216 11.94 8.16 16.88
C ILE A 216 10.92 7.86 17.98
N ALA A 217 10.21 8.88 18.47
CA ALA A 217 9.21 8.73 19.53
C ALA A 217 7.97 7.93 19.08
N LEU A 218 7.58 8.01 17.81
CA LEU A 218 6.54 7.15 17.21
C LEU A 218 6.94 5.66 17.18
N GLY A 219 8.23 5.35 17.41
CA GLY A 219 8.74 3.99 17.47
C GLY A 219 9.09 3.39 16.10
N GLY A 220 9.71 2.22 16.12
CA GLY A 220 9.96 1.43 14.91
C GLY A 220 11.21 1.80 14.09
N VAL A 221 11.91 2.91 14.38
CA VAL A 221 13.13 3.30 13.64
C VAL A 221 14.39 3.49 14.50
N GLY A 222 14.27 3.80 15.79
CA GLY A 222 15.37 4.36 16.60
C GLY A 222 16.70 3.60 16.63
N GLY A 223 16.68 2.26 16.62
CA GLY A 223 17.88 1.42 16.67
C GLY A 223 18.33 0.86 15.32
N GLN A 224 17.62 1.16 14.24
CA GLN A 224 17.80 0.48 12.97
C GLN A 224 18.84 1.19 12.12
N ALA A 225 19.69 0.39 11.48
CA ALA A 225 20.69 0.91 10.57
C ALA A 225 20.02 1.34 9.26
N LEU A 226 20.40 2.52 8.76
CA LEU A 226 19.92 3.08 7.50
C LEU A 226 21.07 3.74 6.75
N VAL A 227 20.98 3.80 5.42
CA VAL A 227 22.00 4.43 4.58
C VAL A 227 21.58 5.86 4.26
N VAL A 228 22.39 6.84 4.67
CA VAL A 228 22.21 8.26 4.32
C VAL A 228 23.45 8.77 3.63
N ALA A 229 23.29 9.24 2.39
CA ALA A 229 24.39 9.72 1.55
C ALA A 229 25.57 8.72 1.45
N GLY A 230 25.25 7.43 1.29
CA GLY A 230 26.25 6.36 1.17
C GLY A 230 26.88 5.87 2.48
N ALA A 231 26.56 6.48 3.62
CA ALA A 231 27.06 6.07 4.93
C ALA A 231 25.98 5.36 5.75
N MET A 232 26.35 4.25 6.38
CA MET A 232 25.51 3.58 7.39
C MET A 232 25.41 4.46 8.65
N THR A 233 24.19 4.72 9.08
CA THR A 233 23.89 5.53 10.28
C THR A 233 22.63 5.01 10.96
N THR A 234 22.20 5.66 12.03
CA THR A 234 20.94 5.36 12.74
C THR A 234 20.14 6.65 12.91
N PRO A 235 18.80 6.57 13.08
CA PRO A 235 17.99 7.75 13.39
C PRO A 235 18.50 8.55 14.59
N ALA A 236 18.93 7.86 15.65
CA ALA A 236 19.51 8.49 16.82
C ALA A 236 20.80 9.26 16.50
N ALA A 237 21.67 8.71 15.64
CA ALA A 237 22.88 9.40 15.20
C ALA A 237 22.58 10.60 14.30
N VAL A 238 21.55 10.51 13.44
CA VAL A 238 21.07 11.64 12.63
C VAL A 238 20.54 12.76 13.53
N LEU A 239 19.71 12.43 14.53
CA LEU A 239 19.19 13.38 15.51
C LEU A 239 20.33 14.09 16.25
N ALA A 240 21.28 13.34 16.81
CA ALA A 240 22.42 13.90 17.52
C ALA A 240 23.28 14.81 16.62
N SER A 241 23.49 14.41 15.36
CA SER A 241 24.22 15.23 14.40
C SER A 241 23.48 16.51 14.05
N CYS A 242 22.18 16.46 13.82
CA CYS A 242 21.37 17.66 13.53
C CYS A 242 21.35 18.63 14.72
N ALA A 243 21.21 18.13 15.95
CA ALA A 243 21.27 18.97 17.14
C ALA A 243 22.64 19.66 17.30
N LYS A 244 23.73 18.91 17.12
CA LYS A 244 25.10 19.44 17.17
C LYS A 244 25.34 20.49 16.08
N GLU A 245 24.94 20.20 14.84
CA GLU A 245 25.08 21.14 13.72
C GLU A 245 24.24 22.40 13.94
N SER A 246 23.00 22.25 14.40
CA SER A 246 22.11 23.37 14.72
C SER A 246 22.70 24.30 15.79
N GLY A 247 23.29 23.75 16.85
CA GLY A 247 23.94 24.53 17.89
C GLY A 247 25.15 25.32 17.37
N ALA A 248 25.96 24.70 16.49
CA ALA A 248 27.09 25.37 15.85
C ALA A 248 26.65 26.51 14.92
N VAL A 249 25.57 26.30 14.15
CA VAL A 249 24.98 27.34 13.29
C VAL A 249 24.42 28.50 14.11
N ALA A 250 23.71 28.23 15.20
CA ALA A 250 23.19 29.27 16.07
C ALA A 250 24.30 30.18 16.63
N ALA A 251 25.44 29.60 17.04
CA ALA A 251 26.59 30.36 17.51
C ALA A 251 27.24 31.20 16.39
N ALA A 252 27.35 30.66 15.17
CA ALA A 252 27.87 31.39 14.02
C ALA A 252 26.97 32.57 13.61
N LEU A 253 25.65 32.34 13.59
CA LEU A 253 24.64 33.35 13.33
C LEU A 253 24.73 34.50 14.34
N GLU A 254 24.82 34.19 15.63
CA GLU A 254 24.93 35.21 16.69
C GLU A 254 26.20 36.05 16.52
N LYS A 255 27.32 35.41 16.17
CA LYS A 255 28.59 36.09 15.89
C LYS A 255 28.47 37.06 14.71
N ASP A 256 27.89 36.62 13.59
CA ASP A 256 27.76 37.45 12.40
C ASP A 256 26.76 38.61 12.62
N ARG A 257 25.67 38.37 13.38
CA ARG A 257 24.74 39.43 13.81
C ARG A 257 25.44 40.50 14.66
N LYS A 258 26.27 40.09 15.63
CA LYS A 258 27.10 41.02 16.43
C LYS A 258 28.08 41.79 15.56
N ALA A 259 28.72 41.15 14.58
CA ALA A 259 29.64 41.79 13.65
C ALA A 259 28.92 42.82 12.75
N LEU A 260 27.72 42.50 12.25
CA LEU A 260 26.91 43.42 11.45
C LEU A 260 26.47 44.64 12.27
N ALA A 261 26.01 44.43 13.52
CA ALA A 261 25.65 45.52 14.42
C ALA A 261 26.84 46.44 14.71
N ALA A 262 28.03 45.88 14.97
CA ALA A 262 29.26 46.65 15.16
C ALA A 262 29.67 47.44 13.91
N LYS A 263 29.51 46.84 12.71
CA LYS A 263 29.76 47.53 11.44
C LYS A 263 28.82 48.72 11.24
N LYS A 264 27.52 48.52 11.44
CA LYS A 264 26.50 49.58 11.33
C LYS A 264 26.76 50.72 12.34
N ALA A 265 27.11 50.38 13.58
CA ALA A 265 27.47 51.39 14.59
C ALA A 265 28.71 52.21 14.20
N ARG A 266 29.75 51.56 13.65
CA ARG A 266 30.95 52.26 13.15
C ARG A 266 30.63 53.17 11.96
N GLU A 267 29.83 52.70 11.01
CA GLU A 267 29.40 53.49 9.86
C GLU A 267 28.59 54.72 10.28
N GLU A 268 27.70 54.58 11.28
CA GLU A 268 26.95 55.70 11.83
C GLU A 268 27.85 56.73 12.51
N VAL A 269 28.84 56.28 13.30
CA VAL A 269 29.84 57.16 13.92
C VAL A 269 30.64 57.91 12.86
N LEU A 270 31.11 57.22 11.81
CA LEU A 270 31.83 57.85 10.71
C LEU A 270 30.96 58.84 9.94
N ARG A 271 29.67 58.53 9.73
CA ARG A 271 28.70 59.45 9.12
C ARG A 271 28.57 60.74 9.95
N LYS A 272 28.33 60.61 11.25
CA LYS A 272 28.24 61.76 12.18
C LYS A 272 29.53 62.58 12.20
N GLN A 273 30.70 61.94 12.15
CA GLN A 273 31.99 62.63 12.08
C GLN A 273 32.17 63.40 10.77
N ARG A 274 31.74 62.84 9.63
CA ARG A 274 31.77 63.53 8.33
C ARG A 274 30.82 64.72 8.29
N GLU A 275 29.59 64.55 8.77
CA GLU A 275 28.60 65.63 8.90
C GLU A 275 29.17 66.78 9.76
N ALA A 276 29.68 66.47 10.96
CA ALA A 276 30.30 67.47 11.83
C ALA A 276 31.54 68.15 11.21
N ALA A 277 32.33 67.43 10.41
CA ALA A 277 33.48 68.00 9.71
C ALA A 277 33.05 68.97 8.60
N GLU A 278 32.02 68.62 7.83
CA GLU A 278 31.46 69.51 6.80
C GLU A 278 30.81 70.76 7.42
N GLU A 279 30.08 70.62 8.53
CA GLU A 279 29.56 71.77 9.29
C GLU A 279 30.68 72.70 9.77
N ARG A 280 31.78 72.14 10.29
CA ARG A 280 32.95 72.92 10.72
C ARG A 280 33.60 73.66 9.55
N LYS A 281 33.73 73.01 8.37
CA LYS A 281 34.24 73.65 7.16
C LYS A 281 33.33 74.80 6.71
N ALA A 282 32.01 74.57 6.67
CA ALA A 282 31.03 75.59 6.30
C ALA A 282 31.07 76.80 7.26
N ALA A 283 31.14 76.54 8.57
CA ALA A 283 31.26 77.58 9.59
C ALA A 283 32.56 78.39 9.45
N ALA A 284 33.68 77.73 9.15
CA ALA A 284 34.97 78.40 8.91
C ALA A 284 34.91 79.30 7.67
N GLN A 285 34.33 78.82 6.57
CA GLN A 285 34.14 79.62 5.35
C GLN A 285 33.22 80.83 5.58
N ALA A 286 32.13 80.68 6.34
CA ALA A 286 31.25 81.78 6.69
C ALA A 286 31.96 82.85 7.54
N ARG A 287 32.79 82.44 8.51
CA ARG A 287 33.63 83.35 9.30
C ARG A 287 34.65 84.08 8.43
N ALA A 288 35.28 83.39 7.48
CA ALA A 288 36.24 84.01 6.54
C ALA A 288 35.57 85.04 5.62
N LYS A 289 34.34 84.78 5.13
CA LYS A 289 33.55 85.74 4.36
C LYS A 289 33.18 86.98 5.18
N LYS A 290 32.84 86.83 6.47
CA LYS A 290 32.54 87.96 7.36
C LYS A 290 33.76 88.87 7.61
N LYS A 291 34.98 88.34 7.62
CA LYS A 291 36.22 89.14 7.80
C LYS A 291 36.63 89.95 6.57
N LYS A 292 36.02 89.73 5.41
CA LYS A 292 36.34 90.43 4.14
C LYS A 292 35.35 91.55 3.79
N LYS A 293 34.33 91.77 4.61
CA LYS A 293 33.41 92.91 4.52
C LYS A 293 33.79 93.93 5.58
#